data_AF-A0A3G9CZI0-F1
#
_entry.id   AF-A0A3G9CZI0-F1
#
_cell.length_a   1.000
_cell.length_b   1.000
_cell.length_c   1.000
_cell.angle_alpha   90.00
_cell.angle_beta   90.00
_cell.angle_gamma   90.00
#
_symmetry.space_group_name_H-M   'P 1'
#
loop_
_entity.id
_entity.type
_entity.pdbx_description
1 polymer ?
#
loop_
_entity_poly.entity_id
_entity_poly.type
_entity_poly.pdbx_seq_one_letter_code
_entity_poly.pdbx_strand_id
1 'polypeptide(L)'
;MGWDDAPSHVCRGGDKRALAFCCPPIKPCPILYALEDAGLTPEEYMNIKEEFAKKTRLGEGEGTCFGSLVWCCKPSKPCPFRDMVLKRINMTVDEYMELKKQLAEKLVGRAEIIDKKDIKVLAEAFNVPMDEAREALLQAKNDLRTAMKILRMKTLEQG
;
A
#
# COMPACT_ATOMS: atom_id res chain seq x y z
N MET A 1 22.45 6.91 -0.12
CA MET A 1 21.22 7.12 -0.91
C MET A 1 20.12 7.53 0.06
N GLY A 2 19.11 8.28 -0.36
CA GLY A 2 17.97 8.61 0.52
C GLY A 2 17.21 7.40 1.09
N TRP A 3 17.50 6.18 0.61
CA TRP A 3 16.99 4.93 1.16
C TRP A 3 17.95 3.78 0.83
N ASP A 4 18.89 3.49 1.74
CA ASP A 4 20.00 2.56 1.49
C ASP A 4 19.56 1.08 1.40
N ASP A 5 18.57 0.66 2.19
CA ASP A 5 18.01 -0.71 2.19
C ASP A 5 16.76 -0.85 1.32
N ALA A 6 16.57 0.05 0.35
CA ALA A 6 15.38 0.07 -0.51
C ALA A 6 15.19 -1.27 -1.23
N PRO A 7 13.96 -1.85 -1.21
CA PRO A 7 13.70 -3.15 -1.78
C PRO A 7 13.92 -3.18 -3.31
N SER A 8 14.07 -4.38 -3.85
CA SER A 8 13.93 -4.62 -5.29
C SER A 8 12.49 -4.35 -5.74
N HIS A 9 12.22 -4.27 -7.04
CA HIS A 9 10.83 -4.20 -7.54
C HIS A 9 10.07 -5.50 -7.20
N VAL A 10 8.75 -5.43 -7.03
CA VAL A 10 7.91 -6.63 -6.78
C VAL A 10 8.12 -7.70 -7.85
N CYS A 11 8.21 -7.30 -9.13
CA CYS A 11 8.47 -8.22 -10.25
C CYS A 11 9.87 -8.87 -10.25
N ARG A 12 10.75 -8.49 -9.31
CA ARG A 12 12.09 -9.04 -9.10
C ARG A 12 12.26 -9.56 -7.66
N GLY A 13 11.16 -9.93 -7.00
CA GLY A 13 11.18 -10.52 -5.65
C GLY A 13 11.37 -9.52 -4.51
N GLY A 14 11.07 -8.23 -4.72
CA GLY A 14 11.04 -7.25 -3.63
C GLY A 14 9.89 -7.51 -2.66
N ASP A 15 10.11 -7.19 -1.38
CA ASP A 15 9.07 -7.25 -0.34
C ASP A 15 7.97 -6.18 -0.53
N LYS A 16 6.92 -6.19 0.31
CA LYS A 16 5.77 -5.28 0.22
C LYS A 16 6.13 -3.78 0.20
N ARG A 17 7.27 -3.35 0.73
CA ARG A 17 7.74 -1.94 0.64
C ARG A 17 7.96 -1.53 -0.83
N ALA A 18 8.20 -2.49 -1.72
CA ALA A 18 8.39 -2.26 -3.14
C ALA A 18 7.14 -1.72 -3.86
N LEU A 19 5.96 -1.78 -3.22
CA LEU A 19 4.74 -1.16 -3.72
C LEU A 19 4.93 0.35 -4.00
N ALA A 20 5.83 1.03 -3.29
CA ALA A 20 6.17 2.43 -3.57
C ALA A 20 6.70 2.65 -5.00
N PHE A 21 7.29 1.62 -5.63
CA PHE A 21 7.88 1.68 -6.98
C PHE A 21 7.00 1.05 -8.08
N CYS A 22 5.80 0.59 -7.74
CA CYS A 22 4.87 -0.04 -8.69
C CYS A 22 3.96 0.99 -9.40
N CYS A 23 3.49 0.64 -10.59
CA CYS A 23 2.45 1.38 -11.32
C CYS A 23 1.04 1.03 -10.80
N PRO A 24 -0.04 1.65 -11.31
CA PRO A 24 -1.40 1.22 -11.03
C PRO A 24 -1.66 -0.24 -11.46
N PRO A 25 -2.51 -1.00 -10.75
CA PRO A 25 -2.79 -2.42 -11.02
C PRO A 25 -3.78 -2.62 -12.19
N ILE A 26 -3.53 -1.97 -13.32
CA ILE A 26 -4.39 -2.01 -14.52
C ILE A 26 -4.05 -3.15 -15.49
N LYS A 27 -3.11 -4.02 -15.12
CA LYS A 27 -2.65 -5.18 -15.91
C LYS A 27 -2.39 -6.35 -14.97
N PRO A 28 -2.52 -7.62 -15.43
CA PRO A 28 -2.15 -8.78 -14.62
C PRO A 28 -0.64 -8.72 -14.32
N CYS A 29 -0.31 -8.42 -13.07
CA CYS A 29 1.04 -8.11 -12.60
C CYS A 29 1.22 -8.63 -11.17
N PRO A 30 2.43 -9.05 -10.76
CA PRO A 30 2.72 -9.49 -9.39
C PRO A 30 2.36 -8.49 -8.28
N ILE A 31 2.05 -7.24 -8.63
CA ILE A 31 1.52 -6.23 -7.69
C ILE A 31 0.30 -6.74 -6.92
N LEU A 32 -0.58 -7.54 -7.54
CA LEU A 32 -1.80 -8.02 -6.88
C LEU A 32 -1.49 -8.86 -5.64
N TYR A 33 -0.49 -9.74 -5.72
CA TYR A 33 -0.02 -10.53 -4.58
C TYR A 33 0.65 -9.65 -3.51
N ALA A 34 1.46 -8.67 -3.93
CA ALA A 34 2.08 -7.75 -2.98
C ALA A 34 1.07 -6.85 -2.26
N LEU A 35 -0.06 -6.52 -2.91
CA LEU A 35 -1.18 -5.80 -2.30
C LEU A 35 -1.89 -6.66 -1.27
N GLU A 36 -2.14 -7.94 -1.59
CA GLU A 36 -2.71 -8.91 -0.64
C GLU A 36 -1.81 -9.08 0.60
N ASP A 37 -0.50 -9.24 0.41
CA ASP A 37 0.50 -9.32 1.48
C ASP A 37 0.59 -8.02 2.32
N ALA A 38 0.28 -6.88 1.69
CA ALA A 38 0.18 -5.58 2.36
C ALA A 38 -1.20 -5.31 2.96
N GLY A 39 -2.16 -6.22 2.81
CA GLY A 39 -3.54 -6.02 3.28
C GLY A 39 -4.27 -4.86 2.61
N LEU A 40 -3.88 -4.49 1.39
CA LEU A 40 -4.45 -3.39 0.62
C LEU A 40 -5.30 -3.91 -0.54
N THR A 41 -6.44 -3.26 -0.77
CA THR A 41 -7.14 -3.37 -2.04
C THR A 41 -6.44 -2.55 -3.14
N PRO A 42 -6.65 -2.87 -4.42
CA PRO A 42 -6.21 -2.05 -5.55
C PRO A 42 -6.63 -0.58 -5.44
N GLU A 43 -7.86 -0.32 -4.99
CA GLU A 43 -8.42 1.02 -4.82
C GLU A 43 -7.71 1.78 -3.71
N GLU A 44 -7.53 1.18 -2.53
CA GLU A 44 -6.79 1.82 -1.42
C GLU A 44 -5.36 2.15 -1.80
N TYR A 45 -4.68 1.24 -2.49
CA TYR A 45 -3.34 1.48 -3.02
C TYR A 45 -3.29 2.70 -3.96
N MET A 46 -4.28 2.82 -4.85
CA MET A 46 -4.37 3.97 -5.74
C MET A 46 -4.64 5.25 -4.98
N ASN A 47 -5.65 5.26 -4.10
CA ASN A 47 -6.02 6.41 -3.29
C ASN A 47 -4.85 6.91 -2.42
N ILE A 48 -4.10 5.99 -1.77
CA ILE A 48 -2.93 6.35 -0.97
C ILE A 48 -1.88 7.06 -1.83
N LYS A 49 -1.58 6.53 -3.01
CA LYS A 49 -0.58 7.10 -3.90
C LYS A 49 -1.01 8.44 -4.47
N GLU A 50 -2.25 8.58 -4.91
CA GLU A 50 -2.77 9.85 -5.42
C GLU A 50 -2.81 10.92 -4.33
N GLU A 51 -3.25 10.58 -3.11
CA GLU A 51 -3.21 11.50 -1.97
C GLU A 51 -1.79 11.89 -1.57
N PHE A 52 -0.83 10.97 -1.69
CA PHE A 52 0.58 11.26 -1.45
C PHE A 52 1.16 12.17 -2.54
N ALA A 53 0.77 11.95 -3.80
CA ALA A 53 1.17 12.78 -4.93
C ALA A 53 0.68 14.23 -4.79
N LYS A 54 -0.55 14.45 -4.29
CA LYS A 54 -1.09 15.80 -4.03
C LYS A 54 -0.30 16.59 -2.96
N LYS A 55 0.37 15.89 -2.05
CA LYS A 55 1.02 16.47 -0.85
C LYS A 55 2.54 16.53 -0.96
N THR A 56 3.11 15.98 -2.01
CA THR A 56 4.56 15.84 -2.17
C THR A 56 4.97 16.13 -3.59
N ARG A 57 6.26 16.40 -3.77
CA ARG A 57 6.84 16.60 -5.10
C ARG A 57 6.81 15.36 -5.98
N LEU A 58 6.41 14.18 -5.46
CA LEU A 58 6.13 13.02 -6.32
C LEU A 58 4.91 13.25 -7.24
N GLY A 59 4.06 14.25 -6.96
CA GLY A 59 3.03 14.70 -7.88
C GLY A 59 3.57 15.35 -9.16
N GLU A 60 4.78 15.92 -9.13
CA GLU A 60 5.40 16.66 -10.24
C GLU A 60 5.98 15.71 -11.31
N GLY A 61 5.12 14.91 -11.95
CA GLY A 61 5.53 13.86 -12.89
C GLY A 61 5.07 14.05 -14.32
N GLU A 62 4.72 15.26 -14.76
CA GLU A 62 4.27 15.50 -16.13
C GLU A 62 5.31 15.00 -17.15
N GLY A 63 4.88 14.12 -18.07
CA GLY A 63 5.76 13.44 -19.03
C GLY A 63 6.33 12.10 -18.54
N THR A 64 6.04 11.67 -17.32
CA THR A 64 6.28 10.29 -16.86
C THR A 64 5.10 9.36 -17.14
N CYS A 65 5.28 8.05 -16.95
CA CYS A 65 4.17 7.10 -16.99
C CYS A 65 3.11 7.49 -15.94
N PHE A 66 1.85 7.59 -16.37
CA PHE A 66 0.72 8.00 -15.52
C PHE A 66 0.85 9.42 -14.93
N GLY A 67 1.71 10.27 -15.51
CA GLY A 67 1.79 11.70 -15.17
C GLY A 67 2.27 12.03 -13.75
N SER A 68 2.77 11.07 -12.99
CA SER A 68 3.24 11.29 -11.61
C SER A 68 4.44 10.39 -11.27
N LEU A 69 5.42 10.97 -10.57
CA LEU A 69 6.58 10.25 -10.03
C LEU A 69 6.18 9.23 -8.95
N VAL A 70 4.96 9.31 -8.38
CA VAL A 70 4.43 8.31 -7.44
C VAL A 70 4.31 6.91 -8.07
N TRP A 71 4.14 6.85 -9.38
CA TRP A 71 4.05 5.62 -10.18
C TRP A 71 5.39 5.18 -10.76
N CYS A 72 6.41 6.03 -10.67
CA CYS A 72 7.72 5.74 -11.23
C CYS A 72 8.48 4.68 -10.42
N CYS A 73 9.30 3.92 -11.14
CA CYS A 73 10.12 2.84 -10.61
C CYS A 73 11.44 3.33 -9.99
N LYS A 74 12.04 2.51 -9.10
CA LYS A 74 13.34 2.77 -8.46
C LYS A 74 14.44 3.18 -9.48
N PRO A 75 15.36 4.11 -9.14
CA PRO A 75 16.41 4.62 -10.04
C PRO A 75 17.35 3.56 -10.60
N SER A 76 17.51 2.43 -9.90
CA SER A 76 18.29 1.29 -10.38
C SER A 76 17.75 0.66 -11.67
N LYS A 77 16.50 0.92 -12.04
CA LYS A 77 15.96 0.62 -13.37
C LYS A 77 16.11 1.87 -14.26
N PRO A 78 16.85 1.79 -15.39
CA PRO A 78 16.96 2.90 -16.34
C PRO A 78 15.57 3.32 -16.86
N CYS A 79 15.27 4.62 -16.81
CA CYS A 79 14.00 5.16 -17.30
C CYS A 79 14.17 6.63 -17.74
N PRO A 80 14.25 6.91 -19.06
CA PRO A 80 14.51 8.27 -19.54
C PRO A 80 13.43 9.25 -19.12
N PHE A 81 12.15 8.84 -19.08
CA PHE A 81 11.05 9.71 -18.69
C PHE A 81 11.14 10.19 -17.24
N ARG A 82 11.42 9.28 -16.31
CA ARG A 82 11.63 9.62 -14.90
C ARG A 82 12.84 10.55 -14.77
N ASP A 83 13.97 10.15 -15.35
CA ASP A 83 15.25 10.85 -15.15
C ASP A 83 15.21 12.26 -15.76
N MET A 84 14.56 12.44 -16.92
CA MET A 84 14.30 13.74 -17.51
C MET A 84 13.43 14.63 -16.62
N VAL A 85 12.38 14.08 -16.02
CA VAL A 85 11.49 14.85 -15.15
C VAL A 85 12.18 15.23 -13.83
N LEU A 86 12.88 14.29 -13.18
CA LEU A 86 13.70 14.59 -11.99
C LEU A 86 14.67 15.74 -12.25
N LYS A 87 15.36 15.73 -13.40
CA LYS A 87 16.23 16.82 -13.82
C LYS A 87 15.47 18.13 -14.07
N ARG A 88 14.34 18.08 -14.77
CA ARG A 88 13.52 19.26 -15.11
C ARG A 88 13.01 19.98 -13.86
N ILE A 89 12.54 19.22 -12.86
CA ILE A 89 12.02 19.78 -11.61
C ILE A 89 13.13 20.00 -10.57
N ASN A 90 14.40 19.76 -10.94
CA ASN A 90 15.54 19.86 -10.02
C ASN A 90 15.37 19.03 -8.73
N MET A 91 14.81 17.82 -8.85
CA MET A 91 14.71 16.85 -7.76
C MET A 91 15.90 15.91 -7.79
N THR A 92 16.58 15.78 -6.66
CA THR A 92 17.70 14.84 -6.54
C THR A 92 17.21 13.40 -6.44
N VAL A 93 18.07 12.44 -6.80
CA VAL A 93 17.75 11.01 -6.62
C VAL A 93 17.53 10.67 -5.14
N ASP A 94 18.26 11.32 -4.24
CA ASP A 94 18.10 11.09 -2.79
C ASP A 94 16.75 11.60 -2.29
N GLU A 95 16.34 12.79 -2.69
CA GLU A 95 15.00 13.32 -2.38
C GLU A 95 13.89 12.40 -2.93
N TYR A 96 14.03 11.94 -4.18
CA TYR A 96 13.09 11.00 -4.78
C TYR A 96 13.00 9.70 -3.96
N MET A 97 14.15 9.15 -3.54
CA MET A 97 14.21 7.91 -2.76
C MET A 97 13.64 8.08 -1.34
N GLU A 98 13.88 9.22 -0.70
CA GLU A 98 13.32 9.55 0.62
C GLU A 98 11.80 9.67 0.56
N LEU A 99 11.24 10.37 -0.44
CA LEU A 99 9.79 10.43 -0.64
C LEU A 99 9.20 9.06 -0.95
N LYS A 100 9.91 8.20 -1.69
CA LYS A 100 9.50 6.82 -1.95
C LYS A 100 9.52 5.95 -0.70
N LYS A 101 10.46 6.18 0.22
CA LYS A 101 10.51 5.51 1.52
C LYS A 101 9.29 5.88 2.37
N GLN A 102 8.98 7.17 2.48
CA GLN A 102 7.78 7.64 3.20
C GLN A 102 6.48 7.09 2.59
N LEU A 103 6.42 6.97 1.26
CA LEU A 103 5.31 6.32 0.60
C LEU A 103 5.21 4.83 0.94
N ALA A 104 6.34 4.12 0.97
CA ALA A 104 6.37 2.71 1.39
C ALA A 104 5.89 2.54 2.82
N GLU A 105 6.30 3.42 3.75
CA GLU A 105 5.83 3.44 5.13
C GLU A 105 4.32 3.68 5.22
N LYS A 106 3.74 4.53 4.36
CA LYS A 106 2.28 4.71 4.32
C LYS A 106 1.52 3.52 3.76
N LEU A 107 2.08 2.87 2.73
CA LEU A 107 1.48 1.69 2.10
C LEU A 107 1.55 0.47 3.03
N VAL A 108 2.70 0.28 3.68
CA VAL A 108 2.94 -0.89 4.54
C VAL A 108 2.49 -0.65 5.98
N GLY A 109 2.58 0.58 6.48
CA GLY A 109 2.19 0.96 7.85
C GLY A 109 0.68 1.01 8.09
N ARG A 110 -0.14 0.88 7.02
CA ARG A 110 -1.58 0.62 7.13
C ARG A 110 -1.94 -0.85 7.23
N ALA A 111 -1.01 -1.75 6.94
CA ALA A 111 -1.14 -3.12 7.36
C ALA A 111 -0.92 -3.15 8.88
N GLU A 112 -1.91 -2.68 9.66
CA GLU A 112 -2.03 -3.22 11.00
C GLU A 112 -2.10 -4.72 10.79
N ILE A 113 -1.10 -5.44 11.31
CA ILE A 113 -0.98 -6.88 11.12
C ILE A 113 -2.24 -7.49 11.70
N ILE A 114 -3.22 -7.80 10.85
CA ILE A 114 -4.38 -8.55 11.26
C ILE A 114 -3.89 -9.98 11.33
N ASP A 115 -3.65 -10.46 12.54
CA ASP A 115 -3.21 -11.83 12.71
C ASP A 115 -4.30 -12.74 12.13
N LYS A 116 -3.93 -13.61 11.19
CA LYS A 116 -4.86 -14.64 10.66
C LYS A 116 -5.44 -15.47 11.80
N LYS A 117 -4.70 -15.63 12.90
CA LYS A 117 -5.17 -16.27 14.12
C LYS A 117 -6.32 -15.49 14.75
N ASP A 118 -6.22 -14.16 14.85
CA ASP A 118 -7.27 -13.31 15.42
C ASP A 118 -8.53 -13.31 14.57
N ILE A 119 -8.40 -13.27 13.24
CA ILE A 119 -9.54 -13.42 12.31
C ILE A 119 -10.21 -14.78 12.54
N LYS A 120 -9.42 -15.85 12.63
CA LYS A 120 -9.93 -17.21 12.85
C LYS A 120 -10.65 -17.34 14.19
N VAL A 121 -10.07 -16.81 15.25
CA VAL A 121 -10.67 -16.82 16.59
C VAL A 121 -11.99 -16.06 16.60
N LEU A 122 -12.09 -14.90 15.96
CA LEU A 122 -13.34 -14.14 15.87
C LEU A 122 -14.39 -14.84 15.01
N ALA A 123 -14.00 -15.38 13.85
CA ALA A 123 -14.91 -16.10 12.96
C ALA A 123 -15.54 -17.30 13.68
N GLU A 124 -14.72 -18.10 14.40
CA GLU A 124 -15.18 -19.24 15.18
C GLU A 124 -16.04 -18.80 16.39
N ALA A 125 -15.63 -17.76 17.12
CA ALA A 125 -16.34 -17.31 18.32
C ALA A 125 -17.74 -16.73 18.04
N PHE A 126 -17.91 -16.06 16.90
CA PHE A 126 -19.18 -15.44 16.51
C PHE A 126 -19.94 -16.22 15.45
N ASN A 127 -19.40 -17.36 15.00
CA ASN A 127 -19.95 -18.19 13.92
C ASN A 127 -20.24 -17.37 12.64
N VAL A 128 -19.29 -16.51 12.25
CA VAL A 128 -19.35 -15.66 11.05
C VAL A 128 -18.27 -16.06 10.05
N PRO A 129 -18.43 -15.74 8.74
CA PRO A 129 -17.38 -15.95 7.76
C PRO A 129 -16.09 -15.20 8.10
N MET A 130 -14.94 -15.73 7.69
CA MET A 130 -13.62 -15.12 7.92
C MET A 130 -13.52 -13.70 7.35
N ASP A 131 -14.18 -13.44 6.21
CA ASP A 131 -14.19 -12.11 5.59
C ASP A 131 -14.92 -11.09 6.47
N GLU A 132 -16.03 -11.50 7.11
CA GLU A 132 -16.78 -10.64 8.02
C GLU A 132 -16.00 -10.37 9.32
N ALA A 133 -15.32 -11.39 9.86
CA ALA A 133 -14.43 -11.22 11.01
C ALA A 133 -13.26 -10.27 10.70
N ARG A 134 -12.71 -10.36 9.48
CA ARG A 134 -11.66 -9.45 8.99
C ARG A 134 -12.17 -8.02 8.87
N GLU A 135 -13.35 -7.81 8.29
CA GLU A 135 -13.96 -6.48 8.20
C GLU A 135 -14.21 -5.86 9.58
N ALA A 136 -14.66 -6.64 10.56
CA ALA A 136 -14.85 -6.16 11.92
C ALA A 136 -13.52 -5.71 12.58
N LEU A 137 -12.43 -6.45 12.36
CA LEU A 137 -11.09 -6.05 12.83
C LEU A 137 -10.58 -4.79 12.12
N LEU A 138 -10.78 -4.69 10.81
CA LEU A 138 -10.45 -3.48 10.05
C LEU A 138 -11.21 -2.25 10.56
N GLN A 139 -12.53 -2.39 10.78
CA GLN A 139 -13.36 -1.33 11.35
C GLN A 139 -12.93 -0.95 12.77
N ALA A 140 -12.46 -1.93 13.54
CA ALA A 140 -11.97 -1.76 14.89
C ALA A 140 -10.52 -1.26 14.98
N LYS A 141 -9.81 -1.06 13.85
CA LYS A 141 -8.37 -0.75 13.85
C LYS A 141 -7.58 -1.77 14.68
N ASN A 142 -7.83 -3.05 14.40
CA ASN A 142 -7.25 -4.22 15.06
C ASN A 142 -7.43 -4.28 16.59
N ASP A 143 -8.34 -3.49 17.16
CA ASP A 143 -8.74 -3.65 18.55
C ASP A 143 -9.75 -4.80 18.68
N LEU A 144 -9.26 -5.96 19.16
CA LEU A 144 -10.08 -7.16 19.36
C LEU A 144 -11.35 -6.89 20.17
N ARG A 145 -11.30 -6.03 21.19
CA ARG A 145 -12.47 -5.72 22.04
C ARG A 145 -13.54 -4.99 21.27
N THR A 146 -13.15 -4.04 20.43
CA THR A 146 -14.07 -3.27 19.58
C THR A 146 -14.59 -4.14 18.45
N ALA A 147 -13.77 -4.99 17.84
CA ALA A 147 -14.20 -5.96 16.83
C ALA A 147 -15.26 -6.93 17.38
N MET A 148 -15.06 -7.46 18.60
CA MET A 148 -16.05 -8.30 19.29
C MET A 148 -17.38 -7.56 19.52
N LYS A 149 -17.36 -6.27 19.86
CA LYS A 149 -18.58 -5.47 20.04
C LYS A 149 -19.32 -5.29 18.72
N ILE A 150 -18.60 -4.97 17.65
CA ILE A 150 -19.16 -4.81 16.30
C ILE A 150 -19.87 -6.10 15.87
N LEU A 151 -19.20 -7.25 15.99
CA LEU A 151 -19.78 -8.55 15.65
C LEU A 151 -21.00 -8.88 16.52
N ARG A 152 -20.92 -8.64 17.84
CA ARG A 152 -22.03 -8.90 18.77
C ARG A 152 -23.27 -8.08 18.45
N MET A 153 -23.10 -6.81 18.06
CA MET A 153 -24.22 -5.94 17.68
C MET A 153 -24.91 -6.46 16.41
N LYS A 154 -24.12 -6.86 15.39
CA LYS A 154 -24.67 -7.45 14.16
C LYS A 154 -25.45 -8.74 14.39
N THR A 155 -24.98 -9.62 15.29
CA THR A 155 -25.70 -10.88 15.60
C THR A 155 -27.04 -10.62 16.31
N LEU A 156 -27.15 -9.53 17.08
CA LEU A 156 -28.39 -9.16 17.77
C LEU A 156 -29.43 -8.51 16.83
N GLU A 157 -29.00 -7.89 15.73
CA GLU A 157 -29.89 -7.29 14.73
C GLU A 157 -30.48 -8.31 13.74
N GLN A 158 -29.95 -9.54 13.72
CA GLN A 158 -30.39 -10.63 12.83
C GLN A 158 -31.28 -11.68 13.51
N GLY A 159 -31.62 -11.50 14.80
CA GLY A 159 -32.54 -12.36 15.56
C GLY A 159 -33.86 -11.66 15.85
#